data_AF-A0AAE0A3V3-F1
#
_entry.id   AF-A0AAE0A3V3-F1
#
_cell.length_a   1.000
_cell.length_b   1.000
_cell.length_c   1.000
_cell.angle_alpha   90.00
_cell.angle_beta   90.00
_cell.angle_gamma   90.00
#
_symmetry.space_group_name_H-M   'P 1'
#
loop_
_entity.id
_entity.type
_entity.pdbx_description
1 polymer ?
#
loop_
_entity_poly.entity_id
_entity_poly.type
_entity_poly.pdbx_seq_one_letter_code
_entity_poly.pdbx_strand_id
1 'polypeptide(L)'
;MDQVRFVVLYDGEWTNSVGKFRYESGKLRGVILPRETSYNILLETVCRIAKVDPSKFTITMKFNYVAPEVIPPLPPIEVVNDDDVKFFLAENADVTTRSPLCINYTNRDVVMYRL
;
A
#
# COMPACT_ATOMS: atom_id res chain seq x y z
N MET A 1 -4.50 23.96 -0.59
CA MET A 1 -4.89 22.70 -1.25
C MET A 1 -4.17 21.58 -0.53
N ASP A 2 -4.86 20.89 0.38
CA ASP A 2 -4.27 19.88 1.26
C ASP A 2 -4.63 18.47 0.77
N GLN A 3 -4.30 18.19 -0.49
CA GLN A 3 -4.58 16.91 -1.15
C GLN A 3 -3.29 16.27 -1.62
N VAL A 4 -3.17 14.97 -1.38
CA VAL A 4 -2.03 14.15 -1.79
C VAL A 4 -2.50 13.20 -2.88
N ARG A 5 -1.70 13.09 -3.94
CA ARG A 5 -1.95 12.19 -5.06
C ARG A 5 -0.94 11.05 -5.03
N PHE A 6 -1.43 9.82 -5.18
CA PHE A 6 -0.60 8.62 -5.25
C PHE A 6 -1.27 7.57 -6.13
N VAL A 7 -0.56 6.48 -6.41
CA VAL A 7 -1.07 5.35 -7.21
C VAL A 7 -1.28 4.17 -6.29
N VAL A 8 -2.38 3.44 -6.48
CA VAL A 8 -2.63 2.14 -5.85
C VAL A 8 -2.34 1.04 -6.87
N LEU A 9 -1.49 0.08 -6.50
CA LEU A 9 -1.20 -1.15 -7.26
C LEU A 9 -1.88 -2.33 -6.56
N TYR A 10 -2.53 -3.21 -7.31
CA TYR A 10 -3.29 -4.33 -6.77
C TYR A 10 -3.29 -5.53 -7.73
N ASP A 11 -3.75 -6.70 -7.28
CA ASP A 11 -3.69 -7.97 -8.03
C ASP A 11 -2.26 -8.29 -8.51
N GLY A 12 -1.28 -8.00 -7.65
CA GLY A 12 0.12 -8.28 -7.88
C GLY A 12 0.76 -9.02 -6.73
N GLU A 13 2.04 -9.33 -6.89
CA GLU A 13 2.83 -10.07 -5.91
C GLU A 13 4.11 -9.30 -5.57
N TRP A 14 4.49 -9.39 -4.29
CA TRP A 14 5.79 -8.90 -3.86
C TRP A 14 6.86 -9.92 -4.23
N THR A 15 7.83 -9.47 -5.02
CA THR A 15 9.04 -10.22 -5.32
C THR A 15 10.20 -9.61 -4.53
N ASN A 16 11.08 -10.49 -4.03
CA ASN A 16 12.34 -10.10 -3.40
C ASN A 16 13.47 -10.76 -4.18
N SER A 17 14.14 -9.97 -5.01
CA SER A 17 15.35 -10.41 -5.71
C SER A 17 16.53 -9.59 -5.21
N VAL A 18 17.49 -10.25 -4.55
CA VAL A 18 18.77 -9.62 -4.14
C VAL A 18 18.56 -8.32 -3.36
N GLY A 19 17.62 -8.31 -2.40
CA GLY A 19 17.34 -7.14 -1.55
C GLY A 19 16.57 -6.02 -2.27
N LYS A 20 16.11 -6.24 -3.51
CA LYS A 20 15.18 -5.33 -4.20
C LYS A 20 13.77 -5.85 -4.06
N PHE A 21 12.95 -5.11 -3.31
CA PHE A 21 11.53 -5.37 -3.17
C PHE A 21 10.76 -4.70 -4.30
N ARG A 22 10.13 -5.51 -5.15
CA ARG A 22 9.31 -5.03 -6.26
C ARG A 22 7.92 -5.61 -6.15
N TYR A 23 6.93 -4.74 -6.31
CA TYR A 23 5.57 -5.18 -6.49
C TYR A 23 5.27 -5.34 -7.98
N GLU A 24 5.04 -6.57 -8.42
CA GLU A 24 4.72 -6.88 -9.81
C GLU A 24 3.20 -6.98 -9.94
N SER A 25 2.59 -5.93 -10.49
CA SER A 25 1.13 -5.83 -10.63
C SER A 25 0.73 -5.54 -12.06
N GLY A 26 -0.39 -6.13 -12.47
CA GLY A 26 -1.06 -5.84 -13.74
C GLY A 26 -2.11 -4.72 -13.67
N LYS A 27 -2.39 -4.15 -12.48
CA LYS A 27 -3.49 -3.20 -12.29
C LYS A 27 -3.11 -2.02 -11.41
N LEU A 28 -3.46 -0.82 -11.86
CA LEU A 28 -3.19 0.42 -11.15
C LEU A 28 -4.38 1.39 -11.17
N ARG A 29 -4.46 2.24 -10.15
CA ARG A 29 -5.41 3.36 -10.11
C ARG A 29 -4.83 4.58 -9.41
N GLY A 30 -5.00 5.75 -10.01
CA GLY A 30 -4.68 7.03 -9.37
C GLY A 30 -5.70 7.38 -8.28
N VAL A 31 -5.22 7.90 -7.16
CA VAL A 31 -6.01 8.29 -6.00
C VAL A 31 -5.60 9.68 -5.54
N ILE A 32 -6.58 10.46 -5.09
CA ILE A 32 -6.38 11.75 -4.43
C ILE A 32 -7.13 11.69 -3.11
N LEU A 33 -6.43 11.95 -2.01
CA LEU A 33 -7.01 12.00 -0.65
C LEU A 33 -6.50 13.24 0.10
N PRO A 34 -7.24 13.73 1.10
CA PRO A 34 -6.74 14.75 2.02
C PRO A 34 -5.45 14.31 2.73
N ARG A 35 -4.59 15.24 3.14
CA ARG A 35 -3.36 14.90 3.87
C ARG A 35 -3.65 14.27 5.23
N GLU A 36 -4.67 14.75 5.93
CA GLU A 36 -5.13 14.23 7.23
C GLU A 36 -6.08 13.03 7.11
N THR A 37 -5.88 12.17 6.12
CA THR A 37 -6.70 10.98 5.92
C THR A 37 -6.40 9.93 7.00
N SER A 38 -7.44 9.31 7.54
CA SER A 38 -7.31 8.18 8.47
C SER A 38 -7.09 6.85 7.75
N TYR A 39 -6.59 5.87 8.49
CA TYR A 39 -6.44 4.49 8.05
C TYR A 39 -7.74 3.90 7.52
N ASN A 40 -8.86 4.12 8.21
CA ASN A 40 -10.15 3.58 7.79
C ASN A 40 -10.59 4.12 6.43
N ILE A 41 -10.40 5.43 6.18
CA ILE A 41 -10.74 6.04 4.88
C ILE A 41 -9.82 5.50 3.77
N LEU A 42 -8.53 5.32 4.07
CA LEU A 42 -7.60 4.70 3.11
C LEU A 42 -8.00 3.25 2.81
N LEU A 43 -8.30 2.46 3.84
CA LEU A 43 -8.72 1.06 3.73
C LEU A 43 -10.00 0.92 2.90
N GLU A 44 -11.04 1.71 3.20
CA GLU A 44 -12.28 1.76 2.42
C GLU A 44 -12.02 2.13 0.96
N THR A 45 -11.14 3.09 0.73
CA THR A 45 -10.76 3.53 -0.61
C THR A 45 -10.12 2.39 -1.40
N VAL A 46 -9.15 1.68 -0.82
CA VAL A 46 -8.47 0.58 -1.52
C VAL A 46 -9.37 -0.64 -1.71
N CYS A 47 -10.25 -0.95 -0.75
CA CYS A 47 -11.26 -2.01 -0.88
C CYS A 47 -12.20 -1.74 -2.06
N ARG A 48 -12.68 -0.49 -2.20
CA ARG A 48 -13.51 -0.07 -3.32
C ARG A 48 -12.77 -0.16 -4.66
N ILE A 49 -11.47 0.14 -4.69
CA ILE A 49 -10.64 0.04 -5.90
C ILE A 49 -10.48 -1.41 -6.33
N ALA A 50 -10.11 -2.31 -5.40
CA ALA A 50 -9.93 -3.73 -5.67
C ALA A 50 -11.25 -4.51 -5.77
N LYS A 51 -12.39 -3.87 -5.47
CA LYS A 51 -13.74 -4.50 -5.42
C LYS A 51 -13.78 -5.71 -4.47
N VAL A 52 -13.14 -5.55 -3.31
CA VAL A 52 -13.05 -6.60 -2.27
C VAL A 52 -13.88 -6.21 -1.04
N ASP A 53 -14.45 -7.22 -0.40
CA ASP A 53 -15.25 -7.08 0.81
C ASP A 53 -14.33 -7.18 2.05
N PRO A 54 -14.15 -6.08 2.83
CA PRO A 54 -13.28 -6.08 4.00
C PRO A 54 -13.79 -6.97 5.15
N SER A 55 -15.02 -7.49 5.09
CA SER A 55 -15.51 -8.50 6.03
C SER A 55 -14.98 -9.91 5.72
N LYS A 56 -14.71 -10.19 4.44
CA LYS A 56 -14.27 -11.51 3.92
C LYS A 56 -12.77 -11.58 3.65
N PHE A 57 -12.17 -10.46 3.33
CA PHE A 57 -10.75 -10.37 2.99
C PHE A 57 -9.99 -9.56 4.02
N THR A 58 -8.79 -10.03 4.35
CA THR A 58 -7.79 -9.22 5.02
C THR A 58 -6.98 -8.49 3.97
N ILE A 59 -6.89 -7.16 4.07
CA ILE A 59 -6.12 -6.32 3.16
C ILE A 59 -4.79 -5.99 3.81
N THR A 60 -3.70 -6.23 3.08
CA THR A 60 -2.36 -5.78 3.45
C THR A 60 -1.98 -4.63 2.55
N MET A 61 -1.58 -3.50 3.14
CA MET A 61 -1.17 -2.29 2.42
C MET A 61 0.31 -2.02 2.70
N LYS A 62 1.12 -1.90 1.65
CA LYS A 62 2.57 -1.70 1.75
C LYS A 62 3.06 -0.65 0.77
N PHE A 63 4.09 0.10 1.14
CA PHE A 63 4.77 1.00 0.21
C PHE A 63 6.28 0.94 0.43
N ASN A 64 7.04 1.26 -0.62
CA ASN A 64 8.49 1.37 -0.51
C ASN A 64 8.85 2.79 -0.07
N TYR A 65 9.58 2.93 1.04
CA TYR A 65 10.20 4.20 1.40
C TYR A 65 11.43 4.45 0.52
N VAL A 66 11.52 5.64 -0.07
CA VAL A 66 12.57 5.99 -1.02
C VAL A 66 13.76 6.55 -0.25
N ALA A 67 14.73 5.69 0.06
CA ALA A 67 16.01 6.05 0.69
C ALA A 67 17.19 5.54 -0.15
N PRO A 68 17.61 6.29 -1.21
CA PRO A 68 18.60 5.81 -2.18
C PRO A 68 19.97 5.47 -1.57
N GLU A 69 20.35 6.14 -0.49
CA GLU A 69 21.63 5.95 0.20
C GLU A 69 21.68 4.70 1.10
N VAL A 70 20.54 4.02 1.31
CA VAL A 70 20.46 2.85 2.19
C VAL A 70 20.70 1.56 1.40
N ILE A 71 21.75 0.83 1.75
CA ILE A 71 22.15 -0.44 1.13
C ILE A 71 22.32 -1.52 2.22
N PRO A 72 21.58 -2.65 2.15
CA PRO A 72 20.59 -3.00 1.13
C PRO A 72 19.31 -2.14 1.23
N PRO A 73 18.50 -2.05 0.17
CA PRO A 73 17.24 -1.34 0.20
C PRO A 73 16.34 -1.78 1.36
N LEU A 74 15.63 -0.82 1.94
CA LEU A 74 14.71 -1.09 3.04
C LEU A 74 13.54 -1.99 2.58
N PRO A 75 13.06 -2.88 3.46
CA PRO A 75 11.83 -3.62 3.19
C PRO A 75 10.63 -2.66 3.07
N PRO A 76 9.55 -3.07 2.37
CA PRO A 76 8.34 -2.26 2.27
C PRO A 76 7.76 -2.03 3.66
N ILE A 77 7.34 -0.81 3.93
CA ILE A 77 6.65 -0.44 5.16
C ILE A 77 5.20 -0.88 5.04
N GLU A 78 4.69 -1.57 6.06
CA GLU A 78 3.29 -1.94 6.17
C GLU A 78 2.51 -0.82 6.83
N VAL A 79 1.37 -0.45 6.23
CA VAL A 79 0.46 0.57 6.76
C VAL A 79 -0.59 -0.15 7.59
N VAL A 80 -0.59 0.05 8.90
CA VAL A 80 -1.50 -0.64 9.84
C VAL A 80 -2.29 0.31 10.75
N ASN A 81 -1.94 1.59 10.79
CA ASN A 81 -2.60 2.60 11.62
C ASN A 81 -2.59 4.01 10.98
N ASP A 82 -3.17 4.99 11.68
CA ASP A 82 -3.28 6.38 11.22
C ASP A 82 -1.92 7.09 11.07
N ASP A 83 -0.92 6.77 11.90
CA ASP A 83 0.40 7.39 11.83
C ASP A 83 1.17 6.91 10.60
N ASP A 84 1.04 5.62 10.24
CA ASP A 84 1.61 5.08 9.01
C ASP A 84 0.99 5.74 7.76
N VAL A 85 -0.31 6.04 7.81
CA VAL A 85 -1.03 6.74 6.73
C VAL A 85 -0.50 8.16 6.58
N LYS A 86 -0.35 8.88 7.69
CA LYS A 86 0.21 10.24 7.69
C LYS A 86 1.63 10.25 7.14
N PHE A 87 2.45 9.28 7.54
CA PHE A 87 3.80 9.13 7.03
C PHE A 87 3.80 8.86 5.51
N PHE A 88 3.02 7.88 5.03
CA PHE A 88 2.88 7.58 3.61
C PHE A 88 2.41 8.79 2.78
N LEU A 89 1.42 9.54 3.27
CA LEU A 89 0.88 10.71 2.57
C LEU A 89 1.86 11.90 2.59
N ALA A 90 2.61 12.08 3.67
CA ALA A 90 3.67 13.07 3.73
C ALA A 90 4.75 12.79 2.68
N GLU A 91 5.20 11.53 2.57
CA GLU A 91 6.17 11.11 1.57
C GLU A 91 5.66 11.26 0.13
N ASN A 92 4.35 11.11 -0.11
CA ASN A 92 3.77 11.28 -1.45
C ASN A 92 3.37 12.73 -1.82
N ALA A 93 3.40 13.64 -0.84
CA ALA A 93 3.16 15.06 -1.08
C ALA A 93 4.30 15.68 -1.90
N ASP A 94 5.54 15.23 -1.67
CA ASP A 94 6.70 15.59 -2.49
C ASP A 94 6.72 14.79 -3.80
N VAL A 95 7.05 15.45 -4.91
CA VAL A 95 7.09 14.87 -6.25
C VAL A 95 8.28 13.93 -6.45
N THR A 96 9.33 14.05 -5.63
CA THR A 96 10.60 13.32 -5.75
C THR A 96 10.61 11.98 -5.00
N THR A 97 9.74 11.82 -4.01
CA THR A 97 9.67 10.66 -3.11
C THR A 97 8.42 9.80 -3.29
N ARG A 98 7.62 10.07 -4.34
CA ARG A 98 6.37 9.34 -4.58
C ARG A 98 6.58 7.84 -4.70
N SER A 99 5.74 7.10 -4.00
CA SER A 99 5.75 5.65 -3.96
C SER A 99 4.33 5.12 -4.03
N PRO A 100 4.04 4.12 -4.88
CA PRO A 100 2.73 3.53 -4.94
C PRO A 100 2.38 2.79 -3.65
N LEU A 101 1.09 2.84 -3.29
CA LEU A 101 0.54 1.94 -2.29
C LEU A 101 0.21 0.61 -2.95
N CYS A 102 0.89 -0.45 -2.56
CA CYS A 102 0.68 -1.80 -3.07
C CYS A 102 -0.25 -2.55 -2.11
N ILE A 103 -1.28 -3.19 -2.65
CA ILE A 103 -2.26 -3.90 -1.83
C ILE A 103 -2.35 -5.38 -2.20
N ASN A 104 -2.33 -6.23 -1.20
CA ASN A 104 -2.67 -7.65 -1.31
C ASN A 104 -3.92 -7.92 -0.49
N TYR A 105 -4.65 -8.97 -0.86
CA TYR A 105 -5.81 -9.40 -0.09
C TYR A 105 -5.90 -10.91 -0.03
N THR A 106 -6.16 -11.42 1.16
CA THR A 106 -6.27 -12.86 1.43
C THR A 106 -7.63 -13.16 1.99
N ASN A 107 -8.30 -14.17 1.45
CA ASN A 107 -9.59 -14.62 1.96
C ASN A 107 -9.41 -15.17 3.39
N ARG A 108 -10.21 -14.66 4.32
CA ARG A 108 -10.18 -15.06 5.74
C ARG A 108 -10.58 -16.53 5.94
N ASP A 109 -11.41 -17.08 5.06
CA ASP A 109 -11.91 -18.46 5.16
C ASP A 109 -10.86 -19.51 4.73
N VAL A 110 -9.82 -19.11 3.98
CA VAL A 110 -8.79 -20.04 3.47
C VAL A 110 -7.76 -20.39 4.54
N VAL A 111 -7.72 -19.68 5.67
CA VAL A 111 -6.77 -19.94 6.78
C VAL A 111 -7.14 -21.21 7.57
N MET A 112 -8.35 -21.76 7.42
CA MET A 112 -8.83 -22.90 8.21
C MET A 112 -8.41 -24.30 7.71
N TYR A 113 -7.67 -24.42 6.59
CA TYR A 113 -7.29 -25.72 6.00
C TYR A 113 -5.79 -25.89 5.77
N ARG A 114 -4.97 -25.49 6.74
CA ARG A 114 -3.58 -25.98 6.83
C ARG A 114 -3.39 -26.70 8.16
N LEU A 115 -3.82 -27.97 8.19
CA LEU A 115 -3.36 -29.00 9.12
C LEU A 115 -2.27 -29.84 8.43
#